data_AF-A0A023FHS0-F1
#
_entry.id   AF-A0A023FHS0-F1
#
_cell.length_a   1.000
_cell.length_b   1.000
_cell.length_c   1.000
_cell.angle_alpha   90.00
_cell.angle_beta   90.00
_cell.angle_gamma   90.00
#
_symmetry.space_group_name_H-M   'P 1'
#
loop_
_entity.id
_entity.type
_entity.pdbx_description
1 polymer ?
#
loop_
_entity_poly.entity_id
_entity_poly.type
_entity_poly.pdbx_seq_one_letter_code
_entity_poly.pdbx_strand_id
1 'polypeptide(L)'
;MSSASPVQYKRASWWSRMNPEKQETLLKMSILSMAAVLSFVCRLFSVLRFESVIHEFDPYFNYRTTRYLAEEGFYSFHNWFDDRAWYPLGRIIGGTIYPGLMVTSAALYHALQFLHITVDIRNVCVFLAPFFSSLTTLVTFLLTKELKDTAAGLMAAAMISIVPGYISRSVAGSYDNEGIAIFCMLLTYYMWIKA
;
A
#
# COMPACT_ATOMS: atom_id res chain seq x y z
N MET A 1 54.38 2.38 -42.01
CA MET A 1 53.31 1.37 -41.77
C MET A 1 52.33 1.98 -40.79
N SER A 2 51.20 2.50 -41.30
CA SER A 2 50.14 3.12 -40.50
C SER A 2 49.18 2.03 -40.03
N SER A 3 49.17 1.73 -38.73
CA SER A 3 48.22 0.80 -38.12
C SER A 3 46.91 1.53 -37.85
N ALA A 4 45.97 1.43 -38.78
CA ALA A 4 44.60 1.88 -38.56
C ALA A 4 43.97 1.03 -37.45
N SER A 5 43.68 1.66 -36.30
CA SER A 5 42.90 1.05 -35.23
C SER A 5 41.48 0.75 -35.73
N PRO A 6 40.94 -0.47 -35.54
CA PRO A 6 39.58 -0.78 -35.97
C PRO A 6 38.58 0.05 -35.18
N VAL A 7 37.72 0.77 -35.89
CA VAL A 7 36.59 1.51 -35.33
C VAL A 7 35.69 0.52 -34.59
N GLN A 8 35.70 0.56 -33.25
CA GLN A 8 34.77 -0.20 -32.44
C GLN A 8 33.35 0.34 -32.65
N TYR A 9 32.56 -0.36 -33.48
CA TYR A 9 31.11 -0.18 -33.49
C TYR A 9 30.58 -0.56 -32.11
N LYS A 10 30.23 0.44 -31.29
CA LYS A 10 29.53 0.24 -30.01
C LYS A 10 28.29 -0.59 -30.32
N ARG A 11 28.27 -1.86 -29.89
CA ARG A 11 27.14 -2.78 -30.11
C ARG A 11 25.86 -2.03 -29.76
N ALA A 12 24.99 -1.81 -30.75
CA ALA A 12 23.73 -1.11 -30.54
C ALA A 12 23.02 -1.76 -29.35
N SER A 13 22.95 -1.01 -28.25
CA SER A 13 22.31 -1.41 -27.00
C SER A 13 20.94 -1.99 -27.34
N TRP A 14 20.50 -3.05 -26.65
CA TRP A 14 19.15 -3.58 -26.84
C TRP A 14 18.09 -2.47 -26.73
N TRP A 15 18.38 -1.45 -25.92
CA TRP A 15 17.58 -0.24 -25.80
C TRP A 15 17.40 0.53 -27.11
N SER A 16 18.47 0.76 -27.88
CA SER A 16 18.43 1.53 -29.12
C SER A 16 17.77 0.78 -30.28
N ARG A 17 17.38 -0.49 -30.09
CA ARG A 17 16.66 -1.30 -31.08
C ARG A 17 15.15 -1.28 -30.91
N MET A 18 14.64 -0.70 -29.82
CA MET A 18 13.20 -0.63 -29.53
C MET A 18 12.54 0.58 -30.19
N ASN A 19 11.26 0.45 -30.53
CA ASN A 19 10.42 1.57 -30.99
C ASN A 19 10.36 2.67 -29.90
N PRO A 20 10.44 3.97 -30.21
CA PRO A 20 10.37 5.05 -29.24
C PRO A 20 9.16 4.96 -28.29
N GLU A 21 7.97 4.58 -28.79
CA GLU A 21 6.78 4.39 -27.95
C GLU A 21 6.94 3.27 -26.90
N LYS A 22 7.64 2.20 -27.27
CA LYS A 22 7.93 1.08 -26.35
C LYS A 22 8.97 1.50 -25.31
N GLN A 23 9.96 2.31 -25.70
CA GLN A 23 10.93 2.88 -24.76
C GLN A 23 10.24 3.80 -23.75
N GLU A 24 9.32 4.65 -24.19
CA GLU A 24 8.56 5.55 -23.32
C GLU A 24 7.66 4.79 -22.34
N THR A 25 6.94 3.78 -22.83
CA THR A 25 6.09 2.94 -21.97
C THR A 25 6.92 2.18 -20.93
N LEU A 26 8.06 1.63 -21.35
CA LEU A 26 8.96 0.91 -20.43
C LEU A 26 9.55 1.86 -19.39
N LEU A 27 9.91 3.09 -19.78
CA LEU A 27 10.37 4.11 -18.85
C LEU A 27 9.28 4.46 -17.82
N LYS A 28 8.04 4.71 -18.26
CA LYS A 28 6.88 4.97 -17.38
C LYS A 28 6.67 3.84 -16.36
N MET A 29 6.65 2.60 -16.83
CA MET A 29 6.50 1.42 -15.97
C MET A 29 7.67 1.26 -14.99
N SER A 30 8.90 1.54 -15.43
CA SER A 30 10.09 1.47 -14.56
C SER A 30 10.05 2.51 -13.44
N ILE A 31 9.63 3.74 -13.74
CA ILE A 31 9.54 4.82 -12.75
C ILE A 31 8.42 4.50 -11.75
N LEU A 32 7.24 4.07 -12.21
CA LEU A 32 6.13 3.73 -11.32
C LEU A 32 6.44 2.53 -10.43
N SER A 33 7.06 1.48 -10.98
CA SER A 33 7.47 0.32 -10.18
C SER A 33 8.51 0.72 -9.14
N MET A 34 9.51 1.51 -9.50
CA MET A 34 10.51 2.00 -8.56
C MET A 34 9.89 2.90 -7.48
N ALA A 35 8.95 3.79 -7.84
CA ALA A 35 8.24 4.64 -6.88
C ALA A 35 7.36 3.81 -5.91
N ALA A 36 6.66 2.79 -6.41
CA ALA A 36 5.83 1.91 -5.58
C ALA A 36 6.70 1.06 -4.62
N VAL A 37 7.82 0.52 -5.10
CA VAL A 37 8.78 -0.21 -4.26
C VAL A 37 9.41 0.73 -3.22
N LEU A 38 9.81 1.94 -3.62
CA LEU A 38 10.35 2.94 -2.71
C LEU A 38 9.33 3.33 -1.62
N SER A 39 8.07 3.54 -2.00
CA SER A 39 6.96 3.81 -1.10
C SER A 39 6.82 2.72 -0.03
N PHE A 40 6.94 1.45 -0.42
CA PHE A 40 6.88 0.33 0.51
C PHE A 40 8.11 0.28 1.43
N VAL A 41 9.32 0.31 0.86
CA VAL A 41 10.59 0.13 1.61
C VAL A 41 10.82 1.25 2.62
N CYS A 42 10.54 2.51 2.27
CA CYS A 42 10.75 3.64 3.18
C CYS A 42 9.86 3.61 4.44
N ARG A 43 8.84 2.75 4.48
CA ARG A 43 7.94 2.55 5.64
C ARG A 43 8.34 1.38 6.53
N LEU A 44 9.37 0.63 6.17
CA LEU A 44 9.78 -0.58 6.90
C LEU A 44 10.79 -0.31 8.02
N PHE A 45 11.28 0.92 8.20
CA PHE A 45 12.36 1.22 9.15
C PHE A 45 12.05 0.77 10.59
N SER A 46 10.80 0.88 11.06
CA SER A 46 10.42 0.43 12.41
C SER A 46 10.60 -1.08 12.56
N VAL A 47 10.09 -1.84 11.58
CA VAL A 47 10.16 -3.31 11.56
C VAL A 47 11.59 -3.82 11.32
N LEU A 48 12.42 -3.08 10.58
CA LEU A 48 13.82 -3.46 10.36
C LEU A 48 14.70 -3.20 11.59
N ARG A 49 14.41 -2.15 12.35
CA ARG A 49 15.19 -1.76 13.54
C ARG A 49 14.75 -2.51 14.79
N PHE A 50 13.47 -2.82 14.87
CA PHE A 50 12.83 -3.47 16.01
C PHE A 50 12.11 -4.74 15.54
N GLU A 51 11.08 -5.17 16.26
CA GLU A 51 10.29 -6.35 15.90
C GLU A 51 9.06 -5.97 15.07
N SER A 52 8.52 -6.94 14.31
CA SER A 52 7.25 -6.80 13.60
C SER A 52 6.08 -6.86 14.58
N VAL A 53 5.82 -5.74 15.25
CA VAL A 53 4.74 -5.58 16.22
C VAL A 53 3.90 -4.37 15.85
N ILE A 54 2.66 -4.35 16.35
CA ILE A 54 1.79 -3.20 16.23
C ILE A 54 2.27 -2.11 17.18
N HIS A 55 2.42 -0.91 16.64
CA HIS A 55 2.90 0.27 17.37
C HIS A 55 1.73 1.17 17.73
N GLU A 56 1.98 2.07 18.68
CA GLU A 56 0.98 2.98 19.25
C GLU A 56 -0.16 2.26 19.98
N PHE A 57 -1.04 3.02 20.65
CA PHE A 57 -2.08 2.45 21.51
C PHE A 57 -3.39 2.19 20.75
N ASP A 58 -3.77 3.07 19.82
CA ASP A 58 -5.03 2.95 19.07
C ASP A 58 -5.10 1.67 18.18
N PRO A 59 -4.04 1.30 17.44
CA PRO A 59 -4.08 0.14 16.54
C PRO A 59 -4.33 -1.22 17.21
N TYR A 60 -4.10 -1.36 18.52
CA TYR A 60 -4.38 -2.60 19.25
C TYR A 60 -5.86 -2.97 19.23
N PHE A 61 -6.75 -1.97 19.29
CA PHE A 61 -8.19 -2.19 19.16
C PHE A 61 -8.55 -2.69 17.75
N ASN A 62 -7.99 -2.05 16.71
CA ASN A 62 -8.18 -2.45 15.32
C ASN A 62 -7.66 -3.88 15.08
N TYR A 63 -6.52 -4.24 15.67
CA TYR A 63 -5.98 -5.59 15.56
C TYR A 63 -6.84 -6.63 16.26
N ARG A 64 -7.29 -6.36 17.51
CA ARG A 64 -8.19 -7.28 18.24
C ARG A 64 -9.47 -7.55 17.47
N THR A 65 -10.10 -6.49 16.94
CA THR A 65 -11.32 -6.58 16.13
C THR A 65 -11.09 -7.35 14.84
N THR A 66 -9.94 -7.13 14.18
CA THR A 66 -9.55 -7.89 12.96
C THR A 66 -9.30 -9.36 13.26
N ARG A 67 -8.64 -9.67 14.39
CA ARG A 67 -8.41 -11.06 14.81
C ARG A 67 -9.74 -11.77 15.07
N TYR A 68 -10.65 -11.12 15.81
CA TYR A 68 -11.99 -11.64 16.05
C TYR A 68 -12.73 -11.90 14.72
N LEU A 69 -12.67 -10.96 13.78
CA LEU A 69 -13.30 -11.14 12.46
C LEU A 69 -12.72 -12.33 11.68
N ALA A 70 -11.40 -12.54 11.73
CA ALA A 70 -10.73 -13.63 11.04
C ALA A 70 -11.00 -15.01 11.66
N GLU A 71 -11.20 -15.07 12.98
CA GLU A 71 -11.44 -16.31 13.74
C GLU A 71 -12.93 -16.69 13.78
N GLU A 72 -13.82 -15.74 14.06
CA GLU A 72 -15.26 -15.98 14.33
C GLU A 72 -16.17 -15.72 13.12
N GLY A 73 -15.64 -15.05 12.09
CA GLY A 73 -16.35 -14.71 10.87
C GLY A 73 -17.20 -13.43 10.94
N PHE A 74 -17.72 -13.02 9.78
CA PHE A 74 -18.34 -11.71 9.60
C PHE A 74 -19.66 -11.50 10.37
N TYR A 75 -20.55 -12.49 10.39
CA TYR A 75 -21.84 -12.36 11.09
C TYR A 75 -21.67 -12.27 12.61
N SER A 76 -20.74 -13.05 13.17
CA SER A 76 -20.37 -12.98 14.58
C SER A 76 -19.74 -11.63 14.91
N PHE A 77 -18.89 -11.10 14.02
CA PHE A 77 -18.30 -9.77 14.16
C PHE A 77 -19.34 -8.64 14.10
N HIS A 78 -20.29 -8.71 13.17
CA HIS A 78 -21.32 -7.67 13.01
C HIS A 78 -22.23 -7.56 14.23
N ASN A 79 -22.51 -8.67 14.91
CA ASN A 79 -23.32 -8.72 16.12
C ASN A 79 -22.48 -8.75 17.41
N TRP A 80 -21.18 -8.44 17.34
CA TRP A 80 -20.28 -8.62 18.47
C TRP A 80 -20.53 -7.59 19.58
N PHE A 81 -20.82 -8.09 20.78
CA PHE A 81 -20.81 -7.34 22.03
C PHE A 81 -19.55 -7.69 22.83
N ASP A 82 -18.71 -6.70 23.11
CA ASP A 82 -17.49 -6.86 23.90
C ASP A 82 -17.78 -6.55 25.37
N ASP A 83 -17.82 -7.60 26.18
CA ASP A 83 -18.01 -7.57 27.63
C ASP A 83 -16.70 -7.25 28.39
N ARG A 84 -15.55 -7.28 27.70
CA ARG A 84 -14.22 -7.05 28.31
C ARG A 84 -13.78 -5.60 28.33
N ALA A 85 -14.55 -4.70 27.71
CA ALA A 85 -14.29 -3.28 27.69
C ALA A 85 -15.41 -2.52 28.41
N TRP A 86 -15.10 -1.34 28.96
CA TRP A 86 -16.11 -0.46 29.59
C TRP A 86 -16.93 -1.13 30.70
N TYR A 87 -16.27 -1.87 31.61
CA TYR A 87 -16.96 -2.42 32.78
C TYR A 87 -17.65 -1.32 33.59
N PRO A 88 -18.93 -1.47 33.99
CA PRO A 88 -19.79 -2.67 33.90
C PRO A 88 -20.71 -2.72 32.66
N LEU A 89 -20.63 -1.77 31.74
CA LEU A 89 -21.58 -1.60 30.63
C LEU A 89 -21.30 -2.52 29.44
N GLY A 90 -20.03 -2.76 29.10
CA GLY A 90 -19.65 -3.39 27.83
C GLY A 90 -19.68 -2.40 26.65
N ARG A 91 -19.35 -2.88 25.45
CA ARG A 91 -19.44 -2.11 24.20
C ARG A 91 -19.95 -2.95 23.04
N ILE A 92 -20.97 -2.47 22.34
CA ILE A 92 -21.42 -3.06 21.06
C ILE A 92 -20.40 -2.69 19.99
N ILE A 93 -19.61 -3.64 19.51
CA ILE A 93 -18.51 -3.35 18.57
C ILE A 93 -19.05 -3.16 17.17
N GLY A 94 -19.81 -4.13 16.64
CA GLY A 94 -20.21 -4.13 15.23
C GLY A 94 -21.01 -2.90 14.79
N GLY A 95 -21.69 -2.21 15.71
CA GLY A 95 -22.44 -0.98 15.44
C GLY A 95 -21.73 0.33 15.82
N THR A 96 -20.54 0.29 16.43
CA THR A 96 -19.83 1.51 16.92
C THR A 96 -18.46 1.72 16.28
N ILE A 97 -18.14 0.99 15.19
CA ILE A 97 -16.86 1.10 14.48
C ILE A 97 -17.07 1.11 12.96
N TYR A 98 -16.09 1.61 12.22
CA TYR A 98 -16.01 1.47 10.78
C TYR A 98 -15.31 0.16 10.42
N PRO A 99 -15.98 -0.83 9.79
CA PRO A 99 -15.43 -2.17 9.61
C PRO A 99 -14.46 -2.30 8.42
N GLY A 100 -14.27 -1.24 7.63
CA GLY A 100 -13.55 -1.30 6.36
C GLY A 100 -12.11 -1.80 6.48
N LEU A 101 -11.37 -1.33 7.48
CA LEU A 101 -9.99 -1.76 7.73
C LEU A 101 -9.93 -3.26 8.07
N MET A 102 -10.76 -3.70 9.03
CA MET A 102 -10.80 -5.08 9.50
C MET A 102 -11.20 -6.05 8.37
N VAL A 103 -12.24 -5.71 7.61
CA VAL A 103 -12.72 -6.52 6.48
C VAL A 103 -11.65 -6.63 5.40
N THR A 104 -10.93 -5.54 5.11
CA THR A 104 -9.84 -5.57 4.12
C THR A 104 -8.71 -6.50 4.55
N SER A 105 -8.27 -6.42 5.80
CA SER A 105 -7.23 -7.31 6.35
C SER A 105 -7.68 -8.77 6.38
N ALA A 106 -8.90 -9.04 6.83
CA ALA A 106 -9.44 -10.39 6.86
C ALA A 106 -9.57 -10.98 5.45
N ALA A 107 -10.02 -10.18 4.48
CA ALA A 107 -10.08 -10.61 3.08
C ALA A 107 -8.69 -10.92 2.51
N LEU A 108 -7.69 -10.08 2.77
CA LEU A 108 -6.30 -10.35 2.37
C LEU A 108 -5.74 -11.61 3.04
N TYR A 109 -6.02 -11.80 4.34
CA TYR A 109 -5.63 -12.99 5.08
C TYR A 109 -6.25 -14.26 4.48
N HIS A 110 -7.56 -14.29 4.25
CA HIS A 110 -8.22 -15.45 3.64
C HIS A 110 -7.77 -15.70 2.21
N ALA A 111 -7.49 -14.64 1.43
CA ALA A 111 -6.93 -14.78 0.08
C ALA A 111 -5.54 -15.43 0.11
N LEU A 112 -4.67 -15.03 1.04
CA LEU A 112 -3.35 -15.66 1.22
C LEU A 112 -3.46 -17.12 1.66
N GLN A 113 -4.38 -17.42 2.58
CA GLN A 113 -4.65 -18.79 3.03
C GLN A 113 -5.19 -19.68 1.90
N PHE A 114 -6.07 -19.13 1.03
CA PHE A 114 -6.54 -19.82 -0.17
C PHE A 114 -5.40 -20.17 -1.13
N LEU A 115 -4.39 -19.29 -1.25
CA LEU A 115 -3.17 -19.52 -2.01
C LEU A 115 -2.14 -20.40 -1.28
N HIS A 116 -2.49 -20.98 -0.13
CA HIS A 116 -1.61 -21.80 0.72
C HIS A 116 -0.36 -21.05 1.23
N ILE A 117 -0.44 -19.72 1.34
CA ILE A 117 0.61 -18.89 1.95
C ILE A 117 0.20 -18.66 3.41
N THR A 118 0.77 -19.45 4.32
CA THR A 118 0.43 -19.41 5.75
C THR A 118 1.10 -18.23 6.46
N VAL A 119 0.42 -17.09 6.45
CA VAL A 119 0.85 -15.87 7.15
C VAL A 119 -0.04 -15.63 8.36
N ASP A 120 0.56 -15.27 9.51
CA ASP A 120 -0.20 -14.84 10.69
C ASP A 120 -0.97 -13.53 10.40
N ILE A 121 -2.20 -13.40 10.93
CA ILE A 121 -3.04 -12.21 10.77
C ILE A 121 -2.32 -10.95 11.26
N ARG A 122 -1.46 -11.07 12.28
CA ARG A 122 -0.63 -9.96 12.77
C ARG A 122 0.26 -9.38 11.68
N ASN A 123 0.91 -10.23 10.89
CA ASN A 123 1.81 -9.78 9.83
C ASN A 123 1.02 -9.10 8.71
N VAL A 124 -0.18 -9.60 8.40
CA VAL A 124 -1.09 -8.92 7.46
C VAL A 124 -1.41 -7.51 7.95
N CYS A 125 -1.79 -7.36 9.22
CA CYS A 125 -2.08 -6.04 9.80
C CYS A 125 -0.87 -5.10 9.82
N VAL A 126 0.33 -5.60 10.17
CA VAL A 126 1.57 -4.80 10.23
C VAL A 126 1.96 -4.26 8.86
N PHE A 127 1.83 -5.07 7.80
CA PHE A 127 2.24 -4.70 6.44
C PHE A 127 1.13 -4.08 5.57
N LEU A 128 -0.10 -3.97 6.09
CA LEU A 128 -1.22 -3.41 5.34
C LEU A 128 -0.98 -1.94 4.94
N ALA A 129 -0.52 -1.10 5.86
CA ALA A 129 -0.30 0.32 5.57
C ALA A 129 0.79 0.57 4.49
N PRO A 130 1.98 -0.07 4.56
CA PRO A 130 2.95 -0.03 3.46
C PRO A 130 2.39 -0.53 2.11
N PHE A 131 1.59 -1.61 2.13
CA PHE A 131 0.96 -2.14 0.93
C PHE A 131 0.01 -1.11 0.30
N PHE A 132 -0.92 -0.53 1.07
CA PHE A 132 -1.81 0.51 0.55
C PHE A 132 -1.08 1.78 0.13
N SER A 133 0.01 2.16 0.79
CA SER A 133 0.83 3.28 0.33
C SER A 133 1.45 3.07 -1.05
N SER A 134 1.84 1.84 -1.38
CA SER A 134 2.31 1.51 -2.72
C SER A 134 1.19 1.68 -3.76
N LEU A 135 -0.04 1.28 -3.43
CA LEU A 135 -1.21 1.48 -4.29
C LEU A 135 -1.60 2.97 -4.41
N THR A 136 -1.50 3.72 -3.31
CA THR A 136 -1.71 5.18 -3.29
C THR A 136 -0.81 5.87 -4.32
N THR A 137 0.46 5.43 -4.41
CA THR A 137 1.42 5.96 -5.39
C THR A 137 0.90 5.79 -6.83
N LEU A 138 0.31 4.63 -7.15
CA LEU A 138 -0.28 4.34 -8.46
C LEU A 138 -1.55 5.16 -8.71
N VAL A 139 -2.41 5.30 -7.71
CA VAL A 139 -3.65 6.09 -7.82
C VAL A 139 -3.34 7.57 -7.99
N THR A 140 -2.34 8.11 -7.30
CA THR A 140 -1.89 9.49 -7.50
C THR A 140 -1.37 9.73 -8.90
N PHE A 141 -0.62 8.78 -9.49
CA PHE A 141 -0.24 8.87 -10.89
C PHE A 141 -1.46 8.98 -11.81
N LEU A 142 -2.46 8.11 -11.61
CA LEU A 142 -3.68 8.10 -12.41
C LEU A 142 -4.46 9.41 -12.27
N LEU A 143 -4.65 9.88 -11.04
CA LEU A 143 -5.35 11.13 -10.73
C LEU A 143 -4.68 12.34 -11.40
N THR A 144 -3.37 12.51 -11.20
CA THR A 144 -2.65 13.68 -11.72
C THR A 144 -2.50 13.63 -13.24
N LYS A 145 -2.43 12.43 -13.83
CA LYS A 145 -2.42 12.26 -15.29
C LYS A 145 -3.69 12.82 -15.94
N GLU A 146 -4.86 12.66 -15.32
CA GLU A 146 -6.12 13.20 -15.87
C GLU A 146 -6.16 14.73 -15.85
N LEU A 147 -5.43 15.38 -14.93
CA LEU A 147 -5.44 16.84 -14.79
C LEU A 147 -4.55 17.57 -15.80
N LYS A 148 -3.43 16.95 -16.22
CA LYS A 148 -2.46 17.61 -17.08
C LYS A 148 -1.80 16.63 -18.05
N ASP A 149 -0.67 16.05 -17.67
CA ASP A 149 0.16 15.24 -18.54
C ASP A 149 0.85 14.11 -17.77
N THR A 150 1.40 13.15 -18.51
CA THR A 150 2.02 11.98 -17.90
C THR A 150 3.27 12.30 -17.08
N ALA A 151 4.02 13.36 -17.42
CA ALA A 151 5.21 13.74 -16.66
C ALA A 151 4.82 14.30 -15.30
N ALA A 152 3.78 15.15 -15.22
CA ALA A 152 3.24 15.61 -13.94
C ALA A 152 2.74 14.43 -13.08
N GLY A 153 2.09 13.43 -13.69
CA GLY A 153 1.66 12.22 -12.98
C GLY A 153 2.82 11.43 -12.38
N LEU A 154 3.90 11.23 -13.15
CA LEU A 154 5.08 10.52 -12.65
C LEU A 154 5.77 11.29 -11.51
N MET A 155 5.85 12.61 -11.62
CA MET A 155 6.42 13.46 -10.56
C MET A 155 5.57 13.41 -9.30
N ALA A 156 4.25 13.53 -9.41
CA ALA A 156 3.33 13.46 -8.27
C ALA A 156 3.42 12.10 -7.56
N ALA A 157 3.47 11.00 -8.32
CA ALA A 157 3.68 9.65 -7.80
C ALA A 157 5.00 9.52 -7.03
N ALA A 158 6.11 10.03 -7.60
CA ALA A 158 7.40 10.02 -6.92
C ALA A 158 7.37 10.84 -5.62
N MET A 159 6.73 12.02 -5.62
CA MET A 159 6.66 12.87 -4.43
C MET A 159 5.83 12.23 -3.30
N ILE A 160 4.64 11.69 -3.60
CA ILE A 160 3.79 11.07 -2.56
C ILE A 160 4.40 9.79 -1.99
N SER A 161 5.25 9.09 -2.77
CA SER A 161 5.91 7.87 -2.31
C SER A 161 6.78 8.10 -1.06
N ILE A 162 7.41 9.28 -0.95
CA ILE A 162 8.38 9.62 0.11
C ILE A 162 7.95 10.78 1.01
N VAL A 163 6.74 11.33 0.85
CA VAL A 163 6.32 12.52 1.60
C VAL A 163 6.21 12.20 3.10
N PRO A 164 6.98 12.89 3.99
CA PRO A 164 7.04 12.54 5.42
C PRO A 164 5.68 12.62 6.13
N GLY A 165 4.81 13.55 5.70
CA GLY A 165 3.47 13.72 6.27
C GLY A 165 2.55 12.51 6.03
N TYR A 166 2.70 11.79 4.92
CA TYR A 166 1.97 10.54 4.70
C TYR A 166 2.67 9.37 5.37
N ILE A 167 4.01 9.33 5.32
CA ILE A 167 4.81 8.27 5.97
C ILE A 167 4.47 8.18 7.45
N SER A 168 4.37 9.30 8.17
CA SER A 168 4.07 9.32 9.62
C SER A 168 2.76 8.63 10.00
N ARG A 169 1.81 8.50 9.06
CA ARG A 169 0.51 7.83 9.26
C ARG A 169 0.40 6.46 8.57
N SER A 170 1.47 5.99 7.93
CA SER A 170 1.46 4.76 7.13
C SER A 170 2.70 3.89 7.32
N VAL A 171 3.43 4.06 8.44
CA VAL A 171 4.58 3.22 8.80
C VAL A 171 4.13 1.77 9.02
N ALA A 172 4.99 0.80 8.70
CA ALA A 172 4.76 -0.59 9.05
C ALA A 172 4.55 -0.75 10.57
N GLY A 173 3.48 -1.45 10.96
CA GLY A 173 3.06 -1.60 12.36
C GLY A 173 2.03 -0.56 12.83
N SER A 174 1.82 0.53 12.09
CA SER A 174 0.76 1.52 12.37
C SER A 174 -0.56 1.07 11.73
N TYR A 175 -1.22 0.09 12.36
CA TYR A 175 -2.48 -0.49 11.86
C TYR A 175 -3.70 0.40 12.20
N ASP A 176 -3.74 1.58 11.59
CA ASP A 176 -4.81 2.56 11.74
C ASP A 176 -5.53 2.87 10.42
N ASN A 177 -6.68 3.52 10.52
CA ASN A 177 -7.62 3.74 9.43
C ASN A 177 -7.07 4.70 8.36
N GLU A 178 -6.18 5.62 8.70
CA GLU A 178 -5.63 6.62 7.77
C GLU A 178 -4.85 5.98 6.63
N GLY A 179 -4.18 4.84 6.88
CA GLY A 179 -3.37 4.14 5.88
C GLY A 179 -4.18 3.73 4.65
N ILE A 180 -5.39 3.19 4.86
CA ILE A 180 -6.32 2.82 3.79
C ILE A 180 -7.21 3.99 3.35
N ALA A 181 -7.57 4.91 4.27
CA ALA A 181 -8.47 6.01 3.96
C ALA A 181 -7.91 6.95 2.88
N ILE A 182 -6.60 7.24 2.90
CA ILE A 182 -5.97 8.11 1.90
C ILE A 182 -6.02 7.46 0.50
N PHE A 183 -5.78 6.16 0.41
CA PHE A 183 -5.92 5.42 -0.84
C PHE A 183 -7.36 5.51 -1.38
N CYS A 184 -8.35 5.19 -0.53
CA CYS A 184 -9.77 5.23 -0.92
C CYS A 184 -10.19 6.63 -1.36
N MET A 185 -9.78 7.67 -0.64
CA MET A 185 -10.09 9.06 -0.96
C MET A 185 -9.56 9.47 -2.34
N LEU A 186 -8.28 9.18 -2.63
CA LEU A 186 -7.68 9.50 -3.92
C LEU A 186 -8.29 8.68 -5.06
N LEU A 187 -8.66 7.42 -4.80
CA LEU A 187 -9.35 6.59 -5.77
C LEU A 187 -10.73 7.15 -6.10
N THR A 188 -11.49 7.61 -5.10
CA THR A 188 -12.78 8.27 -5.30
C THR A 188 -12.61 9.56 -6.10
N TYR A 189 -11.62 10.40 -5.81
CA TYR A 189 -11.36 11.60 -6.60
C TYR A 189 -10.99 11.28 -8.04
N TYR A 190 -10.19 10.24 -8.26
CA TYR A 190 -9.84 9.80 -9.61
C TYR A 190 -11.09 9.37 -10.39
N MET A 191 -11.91 8.51 -9.80
CA MET A 191 -13.15 8.05 -10.44
C MET A 191 -14.13 9.19 -10.67
N TRP A 192 -14.20 10.17 -9.76
CA TRP A 192 -15.06 11.34 -9.91
C TRP A 192 -14.62 12.24 -11.06
N ILE A 193 -13.32 12.53 -11.20
CA ILE A 193 -12.81 13.38 -12.28
C ILE A 193 -12.95 12.70 -13.64
N LYS A 194 -12.88 11.37 -13.67
CA LYS A 194 -12.98 10.58 -14.88
C LYS A 194 -14.42 10.36 -15.36
N ALA A 195 -15.38 10.37 -14.44
CA ALA A 195 -16.81 10.20 -14.72
C ALA A 195 -17.36 11.42 -15.49
#